data_AF-A0AA37IHI3-F1
#
_entry.id   AF-A0AA37IHI3-F1
#
_cell.length_a   1.000
_cell.length_b   1.000
_cell.length_c   1.000
_cell.angle_alpha   90.00
_cell.angle_beta   90.00
_cell.angle_gamma   90.00
#
_symmetry.space_group_name_H-M   'P 1'
#
loop_
_entity.id
_entity.type
_entity.pdbx_description
1 polymer ?
#
loop_
_entity_poly.entity_id
_entity_poly.type
_entity_poly.pdbx_seq_one_letter_code
_entity_poly.pdbx_strand_id
1 'polypeptide(L)'
;MDQIQKYWTDLSFKFPGVQTPWSAVFVSWCVKRAGATKANFDFAEAHSEFVHQAILNAQKGVGVTKAFAPSQYAPQPGDIIQNNRSGNHYDFAFAAAHASYESHSAIVVEVGSRGTEMYAKTIGGNESDSVGMKEVPLNNEGFIKDPNKLYISVVQINL
;
A
#
# COMPACT_ATOMS: atom_id res chain seq x y z
N MET A 1 -13.26 17.41 9.57
CA MET A 1 -12.42 16.75 10.60
C MET A 1 -12.95 15.37 10.94
N ASP A 2 -14.27 15.21 11.01
CA ASP A 2 -14.97 13.97 11.35
C ASP A 2 -14.53 12.75 10.53
N GLN A 3 -14.29 12.93 9.22
CA GLN A 3 -13.90 11.83 8.35
C GLN A 3 -12.51 11.27 8.68
N ILE A 4 -11.52 12.13 8.96
CA ILE A 4 -10.18 11.68 9.34
C ILE A 4 -10.27 10.94 10.67
N GLN A 5 -10.94 11.53 11.67
CA GLN A 5 -11.16 10.89 12.96
C GLN A 5 -11.81 9.51 12.82
N LYS A 6 -12.78 9.36 11.90
CA LYS A 6 -13.43 8.09 11.61
C LYS A 6 -12.45 7.00 11.14
N TYR A 7 -11.46 7.34 10.32
CA TYR A 7 -10.45 6.38 9.87
C TYR A 7 -9.72 5.74 11.06
N TRP A 8 -9.38 6.54 12.07
CA TRP A 8 -8.74 6.06 13.30
C TRP A 8 -9.70 5.25 14.18
N THR A 9 -10.87 5.81 14.50
CA THR A 9 -11.77 5.22 15.49
C THR A 9 -12.43 3.93 15.00
N ASP A 10 -12.73 3.83 13.70
CA ASP A 10 -13.26 2.59 13.11
C ASP A 10 -12.21 1.47 13.15
N LEU A 11 -10.92 1.77 13.15
CA LEU A 11 -9.82 0.81 13.38
C LEU A 11 -9.57 0.52 14.86
N SER A 12 -10.28 1.21 15.76
CA SER A 12 -10.06 1.21 17.21
C SER A 12 -8.71 1.83 17.64
N PHE A 13 -8.14 2.70 16.81
CA PHE A 13 -7.00 3.52 17.17
C PHE A 13 -7.45 4.82 17.84
N LYS A 14 -6.57 5.38 18.69
CA LYS A 14 -6.79 6.68 19.30
C LYS A 14 -6.56 7.75 18.23
N PHE A 15 -7.52 8.64 18.02
CA PHE A 15 -7.35 9.78 17.11
C PHE A 15 -6.31 10.77 17.67
N PRO A 16 -5.16 10.99 17.01
CA PRO A 16 -4.11 11.87 17.51
C PRO A 16 -4.29 13.34 17.08
N GLY A 17 -5.31 13.64 16.25
CA GLY A 17 -5.51 14.93 15.61
C GLY A 17 -5.19 14.91 14.12
N VAL A 18 -5.64 15.91 13.38
CA VAL A 18 -5.48 15.99 11.90
C VAL A 18 -4.05 16.31 11.45
N GLN A 19 -3.19 16.76 12.38
CA GLN A 19 -1.78 17.08 12.09
C GLN A 19 -0.91 15.82 11.95
N THR A 20 -1.38 14.67 12.47
CA THR A 20 -0.70 13.39 12.29
C THR A 20 -1.00 12.84 10.90
N PRO A 21 0.01 12.41 10.13
CA PRO A 21 -0.22 11.79 8.83
C PRO A 21 -1.20 10.62 8.93
N TRP A 22 -2.26 10.65 8.13
CA TRP A 22 -3.35 9.67 8.20
C TRP A 22 -3.38 8.70 7.01
N SER A 23 -2.31 8.66 6.21
CA SER A 23 -2.24 7.85 4.98
C SER A 23 -2.33 6.34 5.24
N ALA A 24 -1.56 5.82 6.21
CA ALA A 24 -1.56 4.40 6.53
C ALA A 24 -2.87 3.95 7.19
N VAL A 25 -3.44 4.78 8.08
CA VAL A 25 -4.75 4.49 8.68
C VAL A 25 -5.87 4.57 7.66
N PHE A 26 -5.78 5.43 6.64
CA PHE A 26 -6.74 5.44 5.53
C PHE A 26 -6.70 4.13 4.74
N VAL A 27 -5.51 3.66 4.35
CA VAL A 27 -5.36 2.37 3.65
C VAL A 27 -5.91 1.23 4.52
N SER A 28 -5.48 1.16 5.78
CA SER A 28 -5.99 0.17 6.75
C SER A 28 -7.52 0.23 6.90
N TRP A 29 -8.09 1.44 6.96
CA TRP A 29 -9.53 1.64 7.06
C TRP A 29 -10.26 1.13 5.82
N CYS A 30 -9.78 1.44 4.61
CA CYS A 30 -10.35 0.93 3.36
C CYS A 30 -10.32 -0.61 3.31
N VAL A 31 -9.19 -1.23 3.67
CA VAL A 31 -9.06 -2.70 3.69
C VAL A 31 -10.02 -3.31 4.71
N LYS A 32 -10.18 -2.71 5.90
CA LYS A 32 -11.18 -3.14 6.89
C LYS A 32 -12.60 -3.02 6.36
N ARG A 33 -12.92 -1.91 5.69
CA ARG A 33 -14.25 -1.66 5.09
C ARG A 33 -14.57 -2.62 3.94
N ALA A 34 -13.55 -3.15 3.27
CA ALA A 34 -13.68 -4.22 2.28
C ALA A 34 -13.96 -5.61 2.90
N GLY A 35 -13.97 -5.74 4.23
CA GLY A 35 -14.31 -6.97 4.95
C GLY A 35 -13.11 -7.70 5.58
N ALA A 36 -11.89 -7.18 5.42
CA ALA A 36 -10.72 -7.78 6.05
C ALA A 36 -10.83 -7.77 7.58
N THR A 37 -10.40 -8.87 8.20
CA THR A 37 -10.21 -8.97 9.65
C THR A 37 -8.75 -8.82 10.03
N LYS A 38 -8.45 -8.73 11.34
CA LYS A 38 -7.07 -8.72 11.85
C LYS A 38 -6.29 -10.00 11.50
N ALA A 39 -6.99 -11.10 11.19
CA ALA A 39 -6.34 -12.34 10.74
C ALA A 39 -5.95 -12.27 9.25
N ASN A 40 -6.59 -11.38 8.48
CA ASN A 40 -6.30 -11.22 7.06
C ASN A 40 -5.21 -10.16 6.83
N PHE A 41 -5.32 -9.01 7.50
CA PHE A 41 -4.48 -7.83 7.27
C PHE A 41 -4.01 -7.23 8.60
N ASP A 42 -2.75 -6.81 8.65
CA ASP A 42 -2.18 -6.11 9.78
C ASP A 42 -2.55 -4.62 9.71
N PHE A 43 -3.63 -4.21 10.39
CA PHE A 43 -4.01 -2.80 10.40
C PHE A 43 -3.01 -2.00 11.21
N ALA A 44 -2.42 -0.97 10.60
CA ALA A 44 -1.30 -0.24 11.18
C ALA A 44 -1.40 1.27 10.96
N GLU A 45 -0.74 2.03 11.84
CA GLU A 45 -0.57 3.48 11.75
C GLU A 45 0.60 3.90 10.84
N ALA A 46 1.46 2.93 10.47
CA ALA A 46 2.57 3.11 9.54
C ALA A 46 2.47 2.15 8.35
N HIS A 47 2.83 2.62 7.16
CA HIS A 47 2.81 1.81 5.93
C HIS A 47 3.77 0.63 5.97
N SER A 48 4.94 0.84 6.56
CA SER A 48 6.01 -0.15 6.63
C SER A 48 5.62 -1.38 7.45
N GLU A 49 4.78 -1.23 8.48
CA GLU A 49 4.35 -2.32 9.36
C GLU A 49 3.54 -3.37 8.59
N PHE A 50 2.45 -2.97 7.92
CA PHE A 50 1.62 -3.92 7.19
C PHE A 50 2.31 -4.53 5.97
N VAL A 51 3.23 -3.78 5.34
CA VAL A 51 4.05 -4.33 4.24
C VAL A 51 5.04 -5.35 4.77
N HIS A 52 5.78 -5.03 5.83
CA HIS A 52 6.73 -5.95 6.45
C HIS A 52 6.03 -7.26 6.85
N GLN A 53 4.87 -7.18 7.50
CA GLN A 53 4.09 -8.36 7.86
C GLN A 53 3.62 -9.15 6.63
N ALA A 54 3.20 -8.47 5.55
CA ALA A 54 2.83 -9.12 4.29
C ALA A 54 4.03 -9.82 3.61
N ILE A 55 5.25 -9.27 3.71
CA ILE A 55 6.46 -9.93 3.23
C ILE A 55 6.74 -11.21 4.05
N LEU A 56 6.64 -11.14 5.37
CA LEU A 56 6.82 -12.32 6.24
C LEU A 56 5.78 -13.41 5.94
N ASN A 57 4.54 -13.03 5.66
CA ASN A 57 3.48 -13.96 5.25
C ASN A 57 3.83 -14.66 3.94
N ALA A 58 4.35 -13.93 2.94
CA ALA A 58 4.78 -14.48 1.67
C ALA A 58 5.93 -15.50 1.85
N GLN A 59 6.97 -15.13 2.63
CA GLN A 59 8.12 -15.99 2.91
C GLN A 59 7.75 -17.29 3.63
N LYS A 60 6.77 -17.23 4.55
CA LYS A 60 6.27 -18.40 5.29
C LYS A 60 5.21 -19.19 4.52
N GLY A 61 4.70 -18.66 3.41
CA GLY A 61 3.61 -19.27 2.65
C GLY A 61 2.25 -19.23 3.37
N VAL A 62 2.06 -18.34 4.34
CA VAL A 62 0.84 -18.26 5.17
C VAL A 62 0.03 -17.01 4.89
N GLY A 63 -1.21 -16.98 5.39
CA GLY A 63 -2.07 -15.80 5.31
C GLY A 63 -2.58 -15.51 3.89
N VAL A 64 -3.53 -14.58 3.82
CA VAL A 64 -4.15 -14.14 2.57
C VAL A 64 -3.59 -12.83 2.03
N THR A 65 -2.87 -12.08 2.86
CA THR A 65 -2.15 -10.88 2.47
C THR A 65 -0.66 -11.18 2.37
N LYS A 66 -0.09 -10.97 1.18
CA LYS A 66 1.30 -11.31 0.84
C LYS A 66 1.91 -10.18 0.03
N ALA A 67 3.18 -9.88 0.25
CA ALA A 67 3.89 -8.86 -0.52
C ALA A 67 4.97 -9.48 -1.41
N PHE A 68 5.13 -8.91 -2.60
CA PHE A 68 6.05 -9.34 -3.64
C PHE A 68 6.87 -8.15 -4.15
N ALA A 69 8.06 -8.42 -4.69
CA ALA A 69 8.84 -7.38 -5.34
C ALA A 69 8.10 -6.85 -6.59
N PRO A 70 8.28 -5.58 -6.99
CA PRO A 70 7.56 -4.97 -8.11
C PRO A 70 7.71 -5.70 -9.45
N SER A 71 8.80 -6.46 -9.62
CA SER A 71 9.11 -7.27 -10.80
C SER A 71 8.58 -8.71 -10.75
N GLN A 72 7.93 -9.12 -9.66
CA GLN A 72 7.49 -10.50 -9.43
C GLN A 72 5.98 -10.67 -9.45
N TYR A 73 5.22 -9.58 -9.34
CA TYR A 73 3.77 -9.63 -9.24
C TYR A 73 3.15 -8.42 -9.93
N ALA A 74 2.22 -8.69 -10.85
CA ALA A 74 1.48 -7.66 -11.57
C ALA A 74 0.33 -7.16 -10.68
N PRO A 75 0.26 -5.86 -10.33
CA PRO A 75 -0.80 -5.33 -9.49
C PRO A 75 -2.20 -5.55 -10.07
N GLN A 76 -3.18 -5.81 -9.21
CA GLN A 76 -4.60 -5.96 -9.55
C GLN A 76 -5.47 -5.01 -8.70
N PRO A 77 -6.71 -4.68 -9.12
CA PRO A 77 -7.63 -3.91 -8.28
C PRO A 77 -7.83 -4.57 -6.91
N GLY A 78 -7.68 -3.79 -5.84
CA GLY A 78 -7.69 -4.24 -4.46
C GLY A 78 -6.30 -4.40 -3.82
N ASP A 79 -5.25 -4.56 -4.64
CA ASP A 79 -3.87 -4.65 -4.14
C ASP A 79 -3.37 -3.30 -3.63
N ILE A 80 -2.27 -3.31 -2.86
CA ILE A 80 -1.61 -2.10 -2.38
C ILE A 80 -0.22 -2.00 -3.01
N ILE A 81 0.13 -0.83 -3.53
CA ILE A 81 1.48 -0.53 -4.00
C ILE A 81 2.20 0.31 -2.94
N GLN A 82 3.40 -0.10 -2.52
CA GLN A 82 4.28 0.69 -1.64
C GLN A 82 5.40 1.35 -2.44
N ASN A 83 5.66 2.62 -2.15
CA ASN A 83 6.75 3.39 -2.73
C ASN A 83 7.57 4.15 -1.69
N ASN A 84 8.81 4.46 -2.06
CA ASN A 84 9.66 5.40 -1.35
C ASN A 84 9.04 6.81 -1.39
N ARG A 85 9.35 7.60 -0.36
CA ARG A 85 9.03 9.02 -0.30
C ARG A 85 10.21 9.80 0.27
N SER A 86 10.13 11.12 0.28
CA SER A 86 11.15 11.99 0.91
C SER A 86 12.58 11.81 0.37
N GLY A 87 12.73 11.32 -0.87
CA GLY A 87 14.04 11.07 -1.50
C GLY A 87 14.71 9.75 -1.07
N ASN A 88 14.00 8.88 -0.37
CA ASN A 88 14.54 7.60 0.10
C ASN A 88 14.66 6.59 -1.06
N HIS A 89 15.48 5.55 -0.86
CA HIS A 89 15.76 4.51 -1.85
C HIS A 89 15.76 3.09 -1.24
N TYR A 90 14.76 2.79 -0.42
CA TYR A 90 14.57 1.45 0.13
C TYR A 90 14.09 0.49 -0.96
N ASP A 91 14.52 -0.76 -0.90
CA ASP A 91 14.06 -1.82 -1.78
C ASP A 91 13.27 -2.89 -1.01
N PHE A 92 12.81 -3.91 -1.73
CA PHE A 92 12.04 -5.02 -1.15
C PHE A 92 12.83 -5.76 -0.04
N ALA A 93 14.15 -5.91 -0.20
CA ALA A 93 14.99 -6.57 0.79
C ALA A 93 15.11 -5.72 2.08
N PHE A 94 15.23 -4.41 1.94
CA PHE A 94 15.19 -3.48 3.07
C PHE A 94 13.86 -3.59 3.83
N ALA A 95 12.73 -3.57 3.11
CA ALA A 95 11.39 -3.74 3.69
C ALA A 95 11.23 -5.09 4.40
N ALA A 96 11.82 -6.15 3.85
CA ALA A 96 11.82 -7.48 4.47
C ALA A 96 12.56 -7.51 5.81
N ALA A 97 13.59 -6.66 5.99
CA ALA A 97 14.42 -6.63 7.19
C ALA A 97 13.98 -5.59 8.23
N HIS A 98 13.15 -4.60 7.86
CA HIS A 98 12.79 -3.48 8.72
C HIS A 98 11.28 -3.28 8.77
N ALA A 99 10.70 -3.27 9.98
CA ALA A 99 9.27 -2.99 10.17
C ALA A 99 8.96 -1.48 10.27
N SER A 100 9.98 -0.63 10.46
CA SER A 100 9.81 0.81 10.64
C SER A 100 10.73 1.57 9.70
N TYR A 101 10.13 2.24 8.72
CA TYR A 101 10.80 3.14 7.79
C TYR A 101 9.79 4.03 7.09
N GLU A 102 10.27 5.18 6.63
CA GLU A 102 9.44 6.15 5.94
C GLU A 102 9.10 5.68 4.51
N SER A 103 7.81 5.54 4.24
CA SER A 103 7.27 5.09 2.96
C SER A 103 5.83 5.58 2.77
N HIS A 104 5.26 5.33 1.58
CA HIS A 104 3.86 5.60 1.28
C HIS A 104 3.23 4.38 0.62
N SER A 105 1.92 4.22 0.76
CA SER A 105 1.19 3.18 0.04
C SER A 105 -0.18 3.65 -0.37
N ALA A 106 -0.65 3.14 -1.51
CA ALA A 106 -1.94 3.46 -2.08
C ALA A 106 -2.59 2.19 -2.66
N ILE A 107 -3.92 2.16 -2.67
CA ILE A 107 -4.72 1.00 -3.10
C ILE A 107 -4.97 1.09 -4.59
N VAL A 108 -4.67 0.03 -5.34
CA VAL A 108 -4.99 -0.10 -6.76
C VAL A 108 -6.51 -0.19 -6.91
N VAL A 109 -7.09 0.67 -7.73
CA VAL A 109 -8.53 0.70 -8.02
C VAL A 109 -8.87 0.34 -9.45
N GLU A 110 -7.88 0.42 -10.35
CA GLU A 110 -8.05 0.13 -11.77
C GLU A 110 -6.70 -0.31 -12.34
N VAL A 111 -6.72 -1.27 -13.27
CA VAL A 111 -5.60 -1.59 -14.15
C VAL A 111 -6.10 -1.46 -15.58
N GLY A 112 -5.36 -0.74 -16.40
CA GLY A 112 -5.79 -0.41 -17.76
C GLY A 112 -4.62 -0.19 -18.70
N SER A 113 -4.97 0.19 -19.93
CA SER A 113 -4.02 0.49 -21.00
C SER A 113 -4.42 1.74 -21.76
N ARG A 114 -3.43 2.53 -22.17
CA ARG A 114 -3.57 3.71 -23.04
C ARG A 114 -2.61 3.55 -24.23
N GLY A 115 -3.15 3.06 -25.35
CA GLY A 115 -2.32 2.65 -26.49
C GLY A 115 -1.48 1.41 -26.14
N THR A 116 -0.17 1.52 -26.30
CA THR A 116 0.79 0.46 -25.92
C THR A 116 1.27 0.56 -24.48
N GLU A 117 0.88 1.61 -23.74
CA GLU A 117 1.27 1.80 -22.35
C GLU A 117 0.24 1.17 -21.41
N MET A 118 0.70 0.45 -20.39
CA MET A 118 -0.14 -0.10 -19.32
C MET A 118 0.02 0.74 -18.05
N TYR A 119 -1.03 0.81 -17.24
CA TYR A 119 -1.02 1.53 -15.98
C TYR A 119 -1.90 0.88 -14.91
N ALA A 120 -1.57 1.14 -13.65
CA ALA A 120 -2.47 0.96 -12.51
C ALA A 120 -2.86 2.35 -11.97
N LYS A 121 -4.13 2.58 -11.66
CA LYS A 121 -4.56 3.75 -10.88
C LYS A 121 -4.65 3.39 -9.42
N THR A 122 -4.12 4.24 -8.57
CA THR A 122 -4.16 4.05 -7.12
C THR A 122 -4.88 5.18 -6.41
N ILE A 123 -5.57 4.88 -5.31
CA ILE A 123 -6.11 5.86 -4.36
C ILE A 123 -5.30 5.81 -3.06
N GLY A 124 -4.77 6.96 -2.64
CA GLY A 124 -4.02 7.15 -1.40
C GLY A 124 -4.65 8.19 -0.48
N GLY A 125 -4.38 8.07 0.81
CA GLY A 125 -4.76 9.06 1.82
C GLY A 125 -3.62 10.03 2.12
N ASN A 126 -3.96 11.21 2.62
CA ASN A 126 -3.03 12.28 2.99
C ASN A 126 -2.05 12.68 1.87
N GLU A 127 -2.53 12.68 0.62
CA GLU A 127 -1.79 13.22 -0.51
C GLU A 127 -2.08 14.72 -0.57
N SER A 128 -1.17 15.54 -0.03
CA SER A 128 -1.40 17.00 0.13
C SER A 128 -2.67 17.31 0.92
N ASP A 129 -2.82 16.66 2.08
CA ASP A 129 -4.01 16.76 2.97
C ASP A 129 -5.34 16.36 2.30
N SER A 130 -5.28 15.52 1.26
CA SER A 130 -6.44 15.05 0.51
C SER A 130 -6.41 13.53 0.27
N VAL A 131 -7.53 12.99 -0.24
CA VAL A 131 -7.56 11.66 -0.87
C VAL A 131 -7.23 11.87 -2.34
N GLY A 132 -6.13 11.28 -2.80
CA GLY A 132 -5.56 11.52 -4.12
C GLY A 132 -5.56 10.28 -5.00
N MET A 133 -5.55 10.51 -6.31
CA MET A 133 -5.35 9.48 -7.34
C MET A 133 -4.00 9.65 -8.03
N LYS A 134 -3.32 8.54 -8.31
CA LYS A 134 -2.07 8.50 -9.08
C LYS A 134 -2.09 7.38 -10.11
N GLU A 135 -1.41 7.59 -11.23
CA GLU A 135 -1.10 6.54 -12.20
C GLU A 135 0.30 5.97 -11.91
N VAL A 136 0.38 4.64 -11.81
CA VAL A 136 1.62 3.87 -11.72
C VAL A 136 1.86 3.21 -13.07
N PRO A 137 2.95 3.52 -13.78
CA PRO A 137 3.23 2.93 -15.08
C PRO A 137 3.57 1.44 -14.93
N LEU A 138 3.03 0.62 -15.83
CA LEU A 138 3.30 -0.81 -15.92
C LEU A 138 4.02 -1.13 -17.24
N ASN A 139 4.78 -2.23 -17.26
CA ASN A 139 5.36 -2.79 -18.47
C ASN A 139 4.33 -3.67 -19.21
N ASN A 140 4.70 -4.20 -20.38
CA ASN A 140 3.80 -5.03 -21.20
C ASN A 140 3.45 -6.38 -20.56
N GLU A 141 4.16 -6.78 -19.50
CA GLU A 141 3.86 -7.97 -18.69
C GLU A 141 2.94 -7.65 -17.50
N GLY A 142 2.59 -6.37 -17.30
CA GLY A 142 1.76 -5.88 -16.19
C GLY A 142 2.53 -5.59 -14.90
N PHE A 143 3.84 -5.79 -14.85
CA PHE A 143 4.68 -5.44 -13.70
C PHE A 143 4.92 -3.93 -13.64
N ILE A 144 5.22 -3.42 -12.44
CA ILE A 144 5.52 -1.99 -12.28
C ILE A 144 6.77 -1.63 -13.09
N LYS A 145 6.63 -0.66 -14.00
CA LYS A 145 7.73 -0.10 -14.78
C LYS A 145 8.47 0.92 -13.92
N ASP A 146 9.55 0.48 -13.26
CA ASP A 146 10.25 1.27 -12.25
C ASP A 146 11.72 1.59 -12.60
N PRO A 147 11.98 2.47 -13.58
CA PRO A 147 13.35 2.83 -13.96
C PRO A 147 14.12 3.56 -12.84
N ASN A 148 13.40 4.17 -11.89
CA ASN A 148 13.97 5.00 -10.84
C ASN A 148 14.06 4.27 -9.49
N LYS A 149 13.69 2.99 -9.42
CA LYS A 149 13.63 2.20 -8.18
C LYS A 149 12.82 2.89 -7.07
N LEU A 150 11.71 3.51 -7.46
CA LEU A 150 10.80 4.21 -6.56
C LEU A 150 9.94 3.23 -5.76
N TYR A 151 9.52 2.12 -6.37
CA TYR A 151 8.54 1.20 -5.81
C TYR A 151 9.24 0.09 -5.03
N ILE A 152 8.68 -0.22 -3.87
CA ILE A 152 9.27 -1.16 -2.90
C ILE A 152 8.62 -2.53 -3.04
N SER A 153 7.29 -2.57 -3.12
CA SER A 153 6.53 -3.83 -3.15
C SER A 153 5.13 -3.65 -3.71
N VAL A 154 4.54 -4.77 -4.13
CA VAL A 154 3.10 -4.92 -4.33
C VAL A 154 2.56 -5.89 -3.29
N VAL A 155 1.59 -5.45 -2.49
CA VAL A 155 0.89 -6.27 -1.50
C VAL A 155 -0.39 -6.79 -2.14
N GLN A 156 -0.42 -8.09 -2.38
CA GLN A 156 -1.62 -8.83 -2.77
C GLN A 156 -2.55 -9.00 -1.58
N ILE A 157 -3.85 -8.74 -1.78
CA ILE A 157 -4.89 -9.03 -0.78
C ILE A 157 -5.94 -9.98 -1.37
N ASN A 158 -5.91 -11.25 -0.96
CA ASN A 158 -6.90 -12.25 -1.40
C ASN A 158 -8.00 -12.44 -0.33
N LEU A 159 -8.96 -11.51 -0.24
CA LEU A 159 -10.10 -11.62 0.69
C LEU A 159 -11.13 -12.67 0.24
#